data_AF-A0A661MWA0-F1
#
_entry.id   AF-A0A661MWA0-F1
#
_cell.length_a   1.000
_cell.length_b   1.000
_cell.length_c   1.000
_cell.angle_alpha   90.00
_cell.angle_beta   90.00
_cell.angle_gamma   90.00
#
_symmetry.space_group_name_H-M   'P 1'
#
loop_
_entity.id
_entity.type
_entity.pdbx_description
1 polymer ?
#
loop_
_entity_poly.entity_id
_entity_poly.type
_entity_poly.pdbx_seq_one_letter_code
_entity_poly.pdbx_strand_id
1 'polypeptide(L)'
;MVALVIFLGAVACSGGHAPESPGPVPSEASVAPEALAGDAARGRELMARFECNRCHEGTGLPDEREELRCVHCHRSIRAGTFDAPAADLRRWRANLHSLNDAPSLAGLAGKLRPEWIAEFLVSPHDVRPGLPATMPRLPLSPDEARDIAVALAGSTSAEEDASVPGDPAPGLALLVEHACLSCHSFTGAEVPTVA
;
A
#
# COMPACT_ATOMS: atom_id res chain seq x y z
N MET A 1 -50.04 -22.20 60.63
CA MET A 1 -49.83 -22.78 59.29
C MET A 1 -50.47 -21.84 58.27
N VAL A 2 -49.66 -21.05 57.58
CA VAL A 2 -50.08 -20.22 56.43
C VAL A 2 -49.09 -20.52 55.32
N ALA A 3 -49.58 -21.11 54.23
CA ALA A 3 -48.76 -21.55 53.11
C ALA A 3 -48.38 -20.35 52.23
N LEU A 4 -47.07 -20.12 52.08
CA LEU A 4 -46.50 -19.13 51.19
C LEU A 4 -46.47 -19.71 49.77
N VAL A 5 -47.35 -19.23 48.90
CA VAL A 5 -47.35 -19.57 47.47
C VAL A 5 -46.32 -18.71 46.77
N ILE A 6 -45.20 -19.31 46.36
CA ILE A 6 -44.17 -18.66 45.53
C ILE A 6 -44.61 -18.79 44.07
N PHE A 7 -44.99 -17.68 43.44
CA PHE A 7 -45.22 -17.62 41.99
C PHE A 7 -43.89 -17.62 41.26
N LEU A 8 -43.64 -18.70 40.51
CA LEU A 8 -42.50 -18.84 39.61
C LEU A 8 -42.80 -18.06 38.31
N GLY A 9 -42.43 -16.78 38.27
CA GLY A 9 -42.52 -15.96 37.06
C GLY A 9 -41.37 -16.28 36.10
N ALA A 10 -41.60 -17.17 35.13
CA ALA A 10 -40.69 -17.37 34.02
C ALA A 10 -40.78 -16.16 33.07
N VAL A 11 -39.78 -15.28 33.11
CA VAL A 11 -39.57 -14.28 32.05
C VAL A 11 -39.04 -15.02 30.83
N ALA A 12 -39.92 -15.26 29.86
CA ALA A 12 -39.53 -15.74 28.54
C ALA A 12 -38.88 -14.58 27.78
N CYS A 13 -37.57 -14.66 27.54
CA CYS A 13 -36.87 -13.80 26.60
C CYS A 13 -37.29 -14.18 25.17
N SER A 14 -38.35 -13.54 24.66
CA SER A 14 -38.72 -13.63 23.25
C SER A 14 -37.81 -12.71 22.44
N GLY A 15 -37.06 -13.27 21.49
CA GLY A 15 -36.54 -12.55 20.32
C GLY A 15 -35.05 -12.19 20.33
N GLY A 16 -34.17 -13.20 20.28
CA GLY A 16 -32.81 -13.01 19.74
C GLY A 16 -32.82 -13.26 18.23
N HIS A 17 -32.69 -12.23 17.40
CA HIS A 17 -32.31 -12.41 16.00
C HIS A 17 -30.84 -12.81 15.99
N ALA A 18 -30.55 -14.05 15.59
CA ALA A 18 -29.18 -14.44 15.28
C ALA A 18 -28.65 -13.53 14.16
N PRO A 19 -27.43 -12.99 14.24
CA PRO A 19 -26.85 -12.31 13.10
C PRO A 19 -26.71 -13.33 11.97
N GLU A 20 -27.42 -13.08 10.88
CA GLU A 20 -27.29 -13.86 9.66
C GLU A 20 -25.82 -13.79 9.23
N SER A 21 -25.20 -14.96 9.04
CA SER A 21 -23.85 -15.01 8.50
C SER A 21 -23.88 -14.31 7.14
N PRO A 22 -23.00 -13.34 6.87
CA PRO A 22 -22.98 -12.70 5.57
C PRO A 22 -22.82 -13.80 4.53
N GLY A 23 -23.79 -13.89 3.61
CA GLY A 23 -23.74 -14.83 2.51
C GLY A 23 -22.42 -14.69 1.76
N PRO A 24 -21.99 -15.74 1.04
CA PRO A 24 -20.75 -15.69 0.28
C PRO A 24 -20.74 -14.42 -0.57
N VAL A 25 -19.78 -13.54 -0.31
CA VAL A 25 -19.45 -12.45 -1.22
C VAL A 25 -19.26 -13.10 -2.58
N PRO A 26 -20.00 -12.68 -3.63
CA PRO A 26 -19.81 -13.23 -4.95
C PRO A 26 -18.33 -13.06 -5.27
N SER A 27 -17.63 -14.19 -5.43
CA SER A 27 -16.31 -14.16 -6.04
C SER A 27 -16.55 -13.64 -7.43
N GLU A 28 -16.17 -12.39 -7.69
CA GLU A 28 -16.09 -11.90 -9.06
C GLU A 28 -15.18 -12.87 -9.79
N ALA A 29 -15.81 -13.68 -10.65
CA ALA A 29 -15.12 -14.62 -11.50
C ALA A 29 -14.07 -13.82 -12.26
N SER A 30 -12.84 -14.34 -12.26
CA SER A 30 -11.68 -13.80 -12.94
C SER A 30 -11.95 -13.65 -14.44
N VAL A 31 -12.56 -12.53 -14.83
CA VAL A 31 -12.37 -11.98 -16.17
C VAL A 31 -11.00 -11.33 -16.10
N ALA A 32 -10.02 -11.87 -16.83
CA ALA A 32 -8.76 -11.18 -17.02
C ALA A 32 -9.09 -9.76 -17.51
N PRO A 33 -8.71 -8.69 -16.79
CA PRO A 33 -9.06 -7.34 -17.21
C PRO A 33 -8.58 -7.14 -18.64
N GLU A 34 -9.49 -6.70 -19.50
CA GLU A 34 -9.11 -6.21 -20.82
C GLU A 34 -8.12 -5.06 -20.58
N ALA A 35 -6.92 -5.18 -21.14
CA ALA A 35 -5.80 -4.31 -20.79
C ALA A 35 -6.23 -2.84 -20.83
N LEU A 36 -6.10 -2.13 -19.70
CA LEU A 36 -6.46 -0.72 -19.60
C LEU A 36 -5.83 0.07 -20.76
N ALA A 37 -6.67 0.67 -21.60
CA ALA A 37 -6.20 1.51 -22.70
C ALA A 37 -5.67 2.85 -22.17
N GLY A 38 -4.41 3.17 -22.49
CA GLY A 38 -3.74 4.42 -22.14
C GLY A 38 -2.41 4.58 -22.87
N ASP A 39 -1.88 5.81 -22.86
CA ASP A 39 -0.59 6.17 -23.45
C ASP A 39 0.50 6.25 -22.37
N ALA A 40 1.39 5.26 -22.34
CA ALA A 40 2.49 5.18 -21.38
C ALA A 40 3.49 6.34 -21.49
N ALA A 41 3.70 6.89 -22.69
CA ALA A 41 4.64 7.99 -22.89
C ALA A 41 4.07 9.28 -22.30
N ARG A 42 2.82 9.59 -22.62
CA ARG A 42 2.08 10.68 -21.98
C ARG A 42 1.98 10.50 -20.47
N GLY A 43 1.77 9.26 -20.00
CA GLY A 43 1.78 8.93 -18.57
C GLY A 43 3.08 9.33 -17.86
N ARG A 44 4.24 9.08 -18.46
CA ARG A 44 5.54 9.52 -17.91
C ARG A 44 5.69 11.03 -17.88
N GLU A 45 5.24 11.73 -18.91
CA GLU A 45 5.23 13.21 -18.95
C GLU A 45 4.32 13.79 -17.86
N LEU A 46 3.15 13.17 -17.65
CA LEU A 46 2.24 13.56 -16.58
C LEU A 46 2.86 13.33 -15.20
N MET A 47 3.54 12.21 -14.97
CA MET A 47 4.25 11.97 -13.71
C MET A 47 5.32 13.05 -13.43
N ALA A 48 6.02 13.52 -14.46
CA ALA A 48 6.97 14.63 -14.33
C ALA A 48 6.24 15.94 -14.00
N ARG A 49 5.14 16.25 -14.72
CA ARG A 49 4.33 17.46 -14.51
C ARG A 49 3.72 17.53 -13.10
N PHE A 50 3.30 16.40 -12.56
CA PHE A 50 2.75 16.29 -11.21
C PHE A 50 3.81 15.96 -10.14
N GLU A 51 5.08 15.96 -10.52
CA GLU A 51 6.24 15.82 -9.63
C GLU A 51 6.17 14.56 -8.75
N CYS A 52 5.74 13.42 -9.32
CA CYS A 52 5.54 12.17 -8.56
C CYS A 52 6.82 11.71 -7.82
N ASN A 53 8.00 12.01 -8.40
CA ASN A 53 9.33 11.72 -7.86
C ASN A 53 9.70 12.52 -6.60
N ARG A 54 8.96 13.58 -6.23
CA ARG A 54 9.22 14.34 -4.99
C ARG A 54 8.80 13.56 -3.74
N CYS A 55 7.84 12.65 -3.90
CA CYS A 55 7.37 11.77 -2.84
C CYS A 55 7.80 10.32 -3.08
N HIS A 56 7.67 9.82 -4.30
CA HIS A 56 7.88 8.42 -4.63
C HIS A 56 9.25 8.14 -5.26
N GLU A 57 9.88 7.06 -4.82
CA GLU A 57 11.03 6.47 -5.50
C GLU A 57 10.55 5.56 -6.64
N GLY A 58 11.45 5.15 -7.55
CA GLY A 58 11.13 4.17 -8.58
C GLY A 58 10.23 4.64 -9.73
N THR A 59 10.00 5.95 -9.85
CA THR A 59 9.16 6.56 -10.90
C THR A 59 9.78 6.54 -12.30
N GLY A 60 11.09 6.31 -12.40
CA GLY A 60 11.86 6.44 -13.65
C GLY A 60 12.09 7.89 -14.11
N LEU A 61 11.65 8.87 -13.32
CA LEU A 61 11.96 10.29 -13.53
C LEU A 61 13.36 10.62 -12.99
N PRO A 62 14.03 11.64 -13.55
CA PRO A 62 15.34 12.05 -13.05
C PRO A 62 15.28 12.48 -11.58
N ASP A 63 16.37 12.22 -10.87
CA ASP A 63 16.55 12.70 -9.51
C ASP A 63 16.67 14.23 -9.49
N GLU A 64 15.94 14.85 -8.58
CA GLU A 64 16.08 16.26 -8.25
C GLU A 64 17.00 16.45 -7.04
N ARG A 65 17.33 17.70 -6.70
CA ARG A 65 18.05 18.00 -5.45
C ARG A 65 17.30 17.39 -4.27
N GLU A 66 18.01 16.75 -3.34
CA GLU A 66 17.42 16.05 -2.18
C GLU A 66 16.48 16.95 -1.37
N GLU A 67 16.80 18.23 -1.26
CA GLU A 67 15.99 19.27 -0.61
C GLU A 67 14.58 19.44 -1.21
N LEU A 68 14.40 19.09 -2.49
CA LEU A 68 13.14 19.16 -3.21
C LEU A 68 12.32 17.87 -3.08
N ARG A 69 12.94 16.78 -2.63
CA ARG A 69 12.30 15.48 -2.43
C ARG A 69 11.86 15.33 -0.98
N CYS A 70 10.66 15.85 -0.69
CA CYS A 70 10.08 15.95 0.66
C CYS A 70 10.27 14.67 1.49
N VAL A 71 9.91 13.50 0.94
CA VAL A 71 10.00 12.22 1.67
C VAL A 71 11.45 11.78 1.86
N HIS A 72 12.32 12.01 0.87
CA HIS A 72 13.72 11.59 0.93
C HIS A 72 14.50 12.42 1.96
N CYS A 73 14.35 13.75 1.92
CA CYS A 73 14.91 14.65 2.93
C CYS A 73 14.41 14.30 4.34
N HIS A 74 13.12 13.99 4.51
CA HIS A 74 12.59 13.56 5.81
C HIS A 74 13.20 12.24 6.28
N ARG A 75 13.37 11.26 5.38
CA ARG A 75 14.04 9.99 5.68
C ARG A 75 15.51 10.21 6.06
N SER A 76 16.27 11.03 5.33
CA SER A 76 17.69 11.27 5.62
C SER A 76 17.91 12.09 6.90
N ILE A 77 17.04 13.05 7.20
CA ILE A 77 17.08 13.74 8.51
C ILE A 77 16.76 12.76 9.65
N ARG A 78 15.76 11.89 9.50
CA ARG A 78 15.43 10.87 10.51
C ARG A 78 16.59 9.89 10.71
N ALA A 79 17.16 9.38 9.62
CA ALA A 79 18.35 8.52 9.64
C ALA A 79 19.60 9.24 10.18
N GLY A 80 19.69 10.56 10.04
CA GLY A 80 20.84 11.37 10.46
C GLY A 80 21.96 11.39 9.45
N THR A 81 21.64 11.09 8.20
CA THR A 81 22.56 11.05 7.08
C THR A 81 22.49 12.33 6.25
N PHE A 82 21.52 13.21 6.51
CA PHE A 82 21.43 14.51 5.85
C PHE A 82 22.59 15.42 6.27
N ASP A 83 23.18 16.13 5.31
CA ASP A 83 24.31 17.03 5.52
C ASP A 83 23.87 18.31 6.25
N ALA A 84 23.89 18.26 7.58
CA ALA A 84 23.58 19.39 8.45
C ALA A 84 24.26 19.26 9.82
N PRO A 85 24.46 20.38 10.55
CA PRO A 85 24.97 20.35 11.91
C PRO A 85 24.11 19.44 12.81
N ALA A 86 24.76 18.69 13.71
CA ALA A 86 24.05 17.76 14.60
C ALA A 86 22.98 18.43 15.48
N ALA A 87 23.15 19.72 15.81
CA ALA A 87 22.15 20.50 16.54
C ALA A 87 20.87 20.71 15.72
N ASP A 88 21.02 20.95 14.41
CA ASP A 88 19.90 21.11 13.50
C ASP A 88 19.18 19.79 13.27
N LEU A 89 19.91 18.71 13.03
CA LEU A 89 19.32 17.37 12.90
C LEU A 89 18.49 16.99 14.14
N ARG A 90 18.99 17.27 15.36
CA ARG A 90 18.23 17.03 16.60
C ARG A 90 16.93 17.84 16.64
N ARG A 91 17.00 19.14 16.30
CA ARG A 91 15.84 20.03 16.27
C ARG A 91 14.81 19.59 15.22
N TRP A 92 15.23 19.28 14.01
CA TRP A 92 14.33 18.90 12.92
C TRP A 92 13.67 17.56 13.19
N ARG A 93 14.42 16.53 13.64
CA ARG A 93 13.86 15.23 14.01
C ARG A 93 12.73 15.32 15.02
N ALA A 94 12.84 16.21 16.00
CA ALA A 94 11.79 16.42 17.00
C ALA A 94 10.49 17.01 16.41
N ASN A 95 10.52 17.53 15.18
CA ASN A 95 9.39 18.18 14.52
C ASN A 95 8.90 17.44 13.25
N LEU A 96 9.60 16.41 12.77
CA LEU A 96 9.25 15.65 11.56
C LEU A 96 8.21 14.54 11.83
N HIS A 97 6.93 14.93 11.85
CA HIS A 97 5.81 14.03 12.15
C HIS A 97 5.06 13.51 10.91
N SER A 98 5.27 14.13 9.74
CA SER A 98 4.55 13.83 8.49
C SER A 98 5.52 13.64 7.33
N LEU A 99 5.03 13.10 6.20
CA LEU A 99 5.80 12.82 4.98
C LEU A 99 7.07 11.98 5.24
N ASN A 100 6.99 11.09 6.22
CA ASN A 100 8.10 10.25 6.62
C ASN A 100 8.30 9.04 5.69
N ASP A 101 7.27 8.69 4.92
CA ASP A 101 7.26 7.49 4.10
C ASP A 101 6.26 7.54 2.94
N ALA A 102 6.69 7.08 1.77
CA ALA A 102 5.89 6.86 0.56
C ALA A 102 6.37 5.58 -0.13
N PRO A 103 5.47 4.74 -0.66
CA PRO A 103 5.89 3.50 -1.31
C PRO A 103 6.74 3.82 -2.53
N SER A 104 7.75 2.97 -2.78
CA SER A 104 8.40 2.94 -4.09
C SER A 104 7.38 2.55 -5.15
N LEU A 105 7.48 3.15 -6.33
CA LEU A 105 6.71 2.80 -7.52
C LEU A 105 7.54 1.94 -8.50
N ALA A 106 8.72 1.48 -8.09
CA ALA A 106 9.50 0.49 -8.83
C ALA A 106 8.81 -0.88 -8.80
N GLY A 107 8.94 -1.63 -9.90
CA GLY A 107 8.46 -3.01 -9.98
C GLY A 107 6.98 -3.18 -9.70
N LEU A 108 6.13 -2.19 -10.01
CA LEU A 108 4.68 -2.31 -9.82
C LEU A 108 4.03 -3.25 -10.83
N ALA A 109 4.70 -3.51 -11.96
CA ALA A 109 4.30 -4.52 -12.93
C ALA A 109 4.02 -5.86 -12.24
N GLY A 110 2.78 -6.36 -12.34
CA GLY A 110 2.35 -7.62 -11.73
C GLY A 110 2.01 -7.55 -10.24
N LYS A 111 2.31 -6.45 -9.53
CA LYS A 111 1.90 -6.24 -8.12
C LYS A 111 0.53 -5.58 -8.00
N LEU A 112 0.22 -4.62 -8.88
CA LEU A 112 -1.03 -3.87 -8.86
C LEU A 112 -1.71 -3.88 -10.23
N ARG A 113 -3.05 -3.89 -10.23
CA ARG A 113 -3.85 -3.80 -11.46
C ARG A 113 -3.84 -2.36 -12.00
N PRO A 114 -3.63 -2.12 -13.30
CA PRO A 114 -3.67 -0.76 -13.88
C PRO A 114 -4.98 -0.03 -13.58
N GLU A 115 -6.12 -0.74 -13.60
CA GLU A 115 -7.45 -0.18 -13.34
C GLU A 115 -7.53 0.37 -11.92
N TRP A 116 -7.00 -0.39 -10.95
CA TRP A 116 -6.95 0.02 -9.56
C TRP A 116 -6.07 1.27 -9.37
N ILE A 117 -4.92 1.33 -10.06
CA ILE A 117 -4.04 2.51 -10.01
C ILE A 117 -4.78 3.74 -10.54
N ALA A 118 -5.44 3.63 -11.70
CA ALA A 118 -6.18 4.74 -12.29
C ALA A 118 -7.31 5.24 -11.38
N GLU A 119 -8.09 4.32 -10.79
CA GLU A 119 -9.14 4.66 -9.83
C GLU A 119 -8.59 5.35 -8.58
N PHE A 120 -7.48 4.83 -8.03
CA PHE A 120 -6.82 5.41 -6.86
C PHE A 120 -6.29 6.82 -7.14
N LEU A 121 -5.73 7.08 -8.32
CA LEU A 121 -5.21 8.41 -8.67
C LEU A 121 -6.32 9.47 -8.79
N VAL A 122 -7.51 9.09 -9.26
CA VAL A 122 -8.66 10.00 -9.35
C VAL A 122 -9.29 10.24 -7.97
N SER A 123 -9.32 9.22 -7.11
CA SER A 123 -9.92 9.30 -5.78
C SER A 123 -9.03 8.63 -4.72
N PRO A 124 -7.92 9.29 -4.34
CA PRO A 124 -7.02 8.73 -3.35
C PRO A 124 -7.73 8.64 -2.00
N HIS A 125 -7.66 7.46 -1.40
CA HIS A 125 -8.21 7.14 -0.09
C HIS A 125 -7.13 6.49 0.77
N ASP A 126 -7.39 6.33 2.07
CA ASP A 126 -6.40 5.76 2.98
C ASP A 126 -6.23 4.26 2.71
N VAL A 127 -5.04 3.89 2.24
CA VAL A 127 -4.60 2.50 2.04
C VAL A 127 -3.45 2.14 2.99
N ARG A 128 -3.01 3.07 3.85
CA ARG A 128 -1.90 2.89 4.80
C ARG A 128 -2.32 3.39 6.19
N PRO A 129 -3.21 2.65 6.87
CA PRO A 129 -3.67 3.02 8.20
C PRO A 129 -2.46 3.16 9.14
N GLY A 130 -2.30 4.35 9.72
CA GLY A 130 -1.19 4.67 10.64
C GLY A 130 -0.15 5.65 10.09
N LEU A 131 -0.20 6.02 8.81
CA LEU A 131 0.58 7.14 8.29
C LEU A 131 -0.24 8.44 8.24
N PRO A 132 0.21 9.54 8.87
CA PRO A 132 -0.50 10.83 8.82
C PRO A 132 -0.58 11.44 7.42
N ALA A 133 0.41 11.17 6.57
CA ALA A 133 0.46 11.68 5.21
C ALA A 133 -0.22 10.71 4.24
N THR A 134 -1.17 11.22 3.47
CA THR A 134 -1.88 10.50 2.42
C THR A 134 -1.46 11.00 1.04
N MET A 135 -1.79 10.23 -0.01
CA MET A 135 -1.58 10.68 -1.39
C MET A 135 -2.44 11.94 -1.65
N PRO A 136 -1.87 13.05 -2.15
CA PRO A 136 -2.64 14.26 -2.42
C PRO A 136 -3.64 14.04 -3.55
N ARG A 137 -4.77 14.76 -3.50
CA ARG A 137 -5.70 14.85 -4.63
C ARG A 137 -5.09 15.75 -5.69
N LEU A 138 -4.75 15.18 -6.83
CA LEU A 138 -4.23 15.88 -7.98
C LEU A 138 -5.39 16.25 -8.92
N PRO A 139 -5.30 17.36 -9.69
CA PRO A 139 -6.30 17.70 -10.70
C PRO A 139 -6.12 16.84 -11.96
N LEU A 140 -6.17 15.52 -11.80
CA LEU A 140 -6.07 14.53 -12.87
C LEU A 140 -7.46 14.25 -13.45
N SER A 141 -7.56 14.28 -14.79
CA SER A 141 -8.70 13.67 -15.48
C SER A 141 -8.61 12.14 -15.43
N PRO A 142 -9.74 11.42 -15.57
CA PRO A 142 -9.71 9.96 -15.68
C PRO A 142 -8.79 9.44 -16.78
N ASP A 143 -8.67 10.17 -17.90
CA ASP A 143 -7.82 9.79 -19.02
C ASP A 143 -6.33 9.94 -18.68
N GLU A 144 -5.95 11.04 -18.02
CA GLU A 144 -4.58 11.23 -17.52
C GLU A 144 -4.22 10.18 -16.46
N ALA A 145 -5.17 9.80 -15.59
CA ALA A 145 -4.95 8.75 -14.60
C ALA A 145 -4.73 7.37 -15.25
N ARG A 146 -5.45 7.04 -16.33
CA ARG A 146 -5.22 5.81 -17.10
C ARG A 146 -3.83 5.79 -17.75
N ASP A 147 -3.41 6.90 -18.35
CA ASP A 147 -2.08 7.00 -18.96
C ASP A 147 -0.95 6.80 -17.93
N ILE A 148 -1.07 7.42 -16.75
CA ILE A 148 -0.12 7.20 -15.64
C ILE A 148 -0.15 5.74 -15.19
N ALA A 149 -1.34 5.15 -15.02
CA ALA A 149 -1.48 3.76 -14.60
C ALA A 149 -0.82 2.78 -15.59
N VAL A 150 -1.00 2.97 -16.89
CA VAL A 150 -0.34 2.17 -17.93
C VAL A 150 1.17 2.37 -17.90
N ALA A 151 1.65 3.59 -17.69
CA ALA A 151 3.08 3.86 -17.55
C ALA A 151 3.71 3.14 -16.34
N LEU A 152 3.02 3.12 -15.20
CA LEU A 152 3.46 2.45 -13.97
C LEU A 152 3.33 0.93 -14.04
N ALA A 153 2.29 0.40 -14.68
CA ALA A 153 2.12 -1.04 -14.84
C ALA A 153 3.10 -1.63 -15.86
N GLY A 154 3.56 -0.81 -16.83
CA GLY A 154 4.59 -1.18 -17.79
C GLY A 154 6.02 -0.95 -17.32
N SER A 155 6.24 -0.33 -16.15
CA SER A 155 7.60 -0.11 -15.63
C SER A 155 8.14 -1.41 -15.02
N THR A 156 9.14 -1.98 -15.70
CA THR A 156 9.89 -3.16 -15.26
C THR A 156 11.16 -2.79 -14.50
N SER A 157 11.28 -1.53 -14.05
CA SER A 157 12.36 -1.13 -13.17
C SER A 157 12.35 -2.07 -11.98
N ALA A 158 13.31 -3.00 -11.96
CA ALA A 158 13.55 -3.85 -10.81
C ALA A 158 13.72 -2.91 -9.63
N GLU A 159 13.06 -3.22 -8.51
CA GLU A 159 13.57 -2.69 -7.25
C GLU A 159 15.04 -3.09 -7.22
N GLU A 160 15.94 -2.11 -7.17
CA GLU A 160 17.28 -2.41 -6.69
C GLU A 160 17.04 -2.96 -5.29
N ASP A 161 17.25 -4.28 -5.17
CA ASP A 161 17.11 -5.01 -3.92
C ASP A 161 18.02 -4.31 -2.93
N ALA A 162 17.43 -3.43 -2.12
CA ALA A 162 18.14 -2.78 -1.04
C ALA A 162 18.49 -3.93 -0.10
N SER A 163 19.67 -4.51 -0.30
CA SER A 163 20.09 -5.75 0.35
C SER A 163 19.97 -5.53 1.85
N VAL A 164 18.87 -5.99 2.43
CA VAL A 164 18.68 -5.91 3.87
C VAL A 164 19.67 -6.90 4.45
N PRO A 165 20.52 -6.51 5.43
CA PRO A 165 21.42 -7.45 6.08
C PRO A 165 20.59 -8.60 6.67
N GLY A 166 20.80 -9.81 6.17
CA GLY A 166 20.04 -10.98 6.58
C GLY A 166 20.31 -12.18 5.68
N ASP A 167 20.14 -13.38 6.24
CA ASP A 167 20.12 -14.61 5.46
C ASP A 167 18.67 -14.85 5.00
N PRO A 168 18.38 -14.87 3.68
CA PRO A 168 17.03 -15.12 3.18
C PRO A 168 16.54 -16.55 3.46
N ALA A 169 17.43 -17.52 3.68
CA ALA A 169 17.04 -18.91 3.85
C ALA A 169 16.21 -19.16 5.14
N PRO A 170 16.61 -18.66 6.33
CA PRO A 170 15.75 -18.66 7.51
C PRO A 170 14.41 -17.95 7.31
N GLY A 171 14.40 -16.83 6.57
CA GLY A 171 13.15 -16.10 6.27
C GLY A 171 12.18 -16.92 5.42
N LEU A 172 12.71 -17.60 4.40
CA LEU A 172 11.92 -18.52 3.57
C LEU A 172 11.38 -19.70 4.39
N ALA A 173 12.18 -20.26 5.30
CA ALA A 173 11.72 -21.34 6.17
C ALA A 173 10.50 -20.93 7.00
N LEU A 174 10.51 -19.71 7.56
CA LEU A 174 9.37 -19.16 8.32
C LEU A 174 8.15 -18.92 7.43
N LEU A 175 8.33 -18.42 6.20
CA LEU A 175 7.24 -18.23 5.23
C LEU A 175 6.55 -19.54 4.87
N VAL A 176 7.31 -20.62 4.73
CA VAL A 176 6.79 -21.97 4.47
C VAL A 176 6.13 -22.56 5.72
N GLU A 177 6.79 -22.49 6.87
CA GLU A 177 6.29 -23.03 8.15
C GLU A 177 4.93 -22.43 8.52
N HIS A 178 4.75 -21.13 8.31
CA HIS A 178 3.50 -20.43 8.60
C HIS A 178 2.52 -20.38 7.42
N ALA A 179 2.80 -21.16 6.36
CA ALA A 179 1.98 -21.25 5.15
C ALA A 179 1.65 -19.89 4.51
N CYS A 180 2.49 -18.86 4.70
CA CYS A 180 2.25 -17.53 4.15
C CYS A 180 2.14 -17.58 2.61
N LEU A 181 2.95 -18.43 1.99
CA LEU A 181 3.00 -18.61 0.54
C LEU A 181 1.75 -19.26 -0.06
N SER A 182 0.88 -19.87 0.77
CA SER A 182 -0.40 -20.42 0.29
C SER A 182 -1.36 -19.32 -0.22
N CYS A 183 -1.23 -18.10 0.30
CA CYS A 183 -2.04 -16.94 -0.09
C CYS A 183 -1.20 -15.78 -0.68
N HIS A 184 0.04 -15.59 -0.24
CA HIS A 184 0.93 -14.50 -0.67
C HIS A 184 1.92 -14.93 -1.76
N SER A 185 1.40 -15.46 -2.87
CA SER A 185 2.20 -15.99 -4.00
C SER A 185 3.01 -14.92 -4.76
N PHE A 186 2.72 -13.64 -4.56
CA PHE A 186 3.39 -12.48 -5.18
C PHE A 186 4.67 -12.04 -4.48
N THR A 187 5.06 -12.71 -3.39
CA THR A 187 6.29 -12.40 -2.64
C THR A 187 7.58 -12.79 -3.37
N GLY A 188 7.48 -13.41 -4.55
CA GLY A 188 8.64 -13.89 -5.33
C GLY A 188 9.29 -15.16 -4.76
N ALA A 189 8.83 -15.64 -3.61
CA ALA A 189 9.24 -16.93 -3.04
C ALA A 189 8.42 -18.07 -3.69
N GLU A 190 9.11 -19.07 -4.24
CA GLU A 190 8.46 -20.24 -4.82
C GLU A 190 7.71 -21.02 -3.74
N VAL A 191 6.43 -21.30 -3.98
CA VAL A 191 5.64 -22.19 -3.11
C VAL A 191 6.16 -23.62 -3.33
N PRO A 192 6.64 -24.33 -2.29
CA PRO A 192 7.00 -25.73 -2.45
C PRO A 192 5.77 -26.53 -2.92
N THR A 193 5.86 -27.19 -4.06
CA THR A 193 4.77 -28.04 -4.54
C THR A 193 4.63 -29.24 -3.61
N VAL A 194 3.49 -29.35 -2.94
CA VAL A 194 3.16 -30.52 -2.14
C VAL A 194 2.85 -31.68 -3.09
N ALA A 195 3.63 -32.75 -3.01
CA ALA A 195 3.40 -34.01 -3.74
C ALA A 195 2.30 -34.85 -3.08
#